data_AF-A0AAJ0XJD6-F1
#
_entry.id   AF-A0AAJ0XJD6-F1
#
_cell.length_a   1.000
_cell.length_b   1.000
_cell.length_c   1.000
_cell.angle_alpha   90.00
_cell.angle_beta   90.00
_cell.angle_gamma   90.00
#
_symmetry.space_group_name_H-M   'P 1'
#
loop_
_entity.id
_entity.type
_entity.pdbx_description
1 polymer ?
#
loop_
_entity_poly.entity_id
_entity_poly.type
_entity_poly.pdbx_seq_one_letter_code
_entity_poly.pdbx_strand_id
1 'polypeptide(L)'
;MVKKGRVKRRKRAVRVRRARARKAGHTGIDENFEHFIEELGVHHKHIAEKHHATRDWWYGTFGVVGPLLGASIGMICVAIVAFILSMVYAVTGTPFISLLSAFLNINLPVFLLVFLVLNYLKHIYLSHERLYYIVKPIKVAFGIAVAFWLLAWVMQFAGMQAGSIQLMSASLAIMGSLTNIFFGFLVLGYIVALVKRERDLYGKRAF
;
A
#
# COMPACT_ATOMS: atom_id res chain seq x y z
N MET A 1 49.74 9.69 31.59
CA MET A 1 48.76 10.59 32.26
C MET A 1 48.18 11.70 31.34
N VAL A 2 47.80 11.43 30.08
CA VAL A 2 47.42 12.51 29.11
C VAL A 2 45.97 12.41 28.56
N LYS A 3 45.18 11.38 28.93
CA LYS A 3 43.85 11.14 28.34
C LYS A 3 42.68 11.94 28.96
N LYS A 4 42.82 12.55 30.15
CA LYS A 4 41.70 13.26 30.83
C LYS A 4 41.39 14.65 30.26
N GLY A 5 42.31 15.28 29.52
CA GLY A 5 42.13 16.63 28.96
C GLY A 5 41.22 16.70 27.72
N ARG A 6 41.26 15.69 26.85
CA ARG A 6 40.49 15.68 25.57
C ARG A 6 38.98 15.48 25.78
N VAL A 7 38.58 14.74 26.82
CA VAL A 7 37.17 14.46 27.12
C VAL A 7 36.45 15.72 27.64
N LYS A 8 37.12 16.56 28.44
CA LYS A 8 36.56 17.83 28.93
C LYS A 8 36.32 18.85 27.81
N ARG A 9 37.19 18.91 26.79
CA ARG A 9 37.01 19.83 25.64
C ARG A 9 35.83 19.44 24.74
N ARG A 10 35.58 18.14 24.52
CA ARG A 10 34.44 17.65 23.74
C ARG A 10 33.08 17.99 24.39
N LYS A 11 32.96 17.87 25.72
CA LYS A 11 31.71 18.20 26.43
C LYS A 11 31.37 19.70 26.40
N ARG A 12 32.37 20.59 26.35
CA ARG A 12 32.16 22.04 26.24
C ARG A 12 31.68 22.45 24.84
N ALA A 13 32.22 21.84 23.78
CA ALA A 13 31.82 22.12 22.40
C ALA A 13 30.36 21.71 22.10
N VAL A 14 29.88 20.61 22.67
CA VAL A 14 28.48 20.15 22.51
C VAL A 14 27.50 21.08 23.24
N ARG A 15 27.85 21.60 24.43
CA ARG A 15 27.00 22.57 25.15
C ARG A 15 26.84 23.91 24.42
N VAL A 16 27.90 24.39 23.75
CA VAL A 16 27.83 25.65 23.00
C VAL A 16 26.99 25.52 21.71
N ARG A 17 27.00 24.34 21.05
CA ARG A 17 26.10 24.06 19.92
C ARG A 17 24.63 24.02 20.33
N ARG A 18 24.29 23.39 21.46
CA ARG A 18 22.91 23.38 22.00
C ARG A 18 22.42 24.77 22.42
N ALA A 19 23.31 25.63 22.92
CA ALA A 19 22.96 27.00 23.27
C ALA A 19 22.74 27.91 22.04
N ARG A 20 23.40 27.64 20.91
CA ARG A 20 23.16 28.35 19.64
C ARG A 20 21.92 27.83 18.90
N ALA A 21 21.60 26.54 19.00
CA ALA A 21 20.34 26.00 18.46
C ALA A 21 19.10 26.59 19.15
N ARG A 22 19.17 26.90 20.45
CA ARG A 22 18.08 27.58 21.19
C ARG A 22 17.89 29.07 20.84
N LYS A 23 18.83 29.70 20.11
CA LYS A 23 18.72 31.11 19.68
C LYS A 23 18.28 31.27 18.22
N ALA A 24 18.30 30.21 17.43
CA ALA A 24 17.60 30.17 16.15
C ALA A 24 16.17 29.72 16.45
N GLY A 25 15.21 30.65 16.37
CA GLY A 25 13.81 30.40 16.69
C GLY A 25 13.16 29.35 15.79
N HIS A 26 13.41 28.07 16.07
CA HIS A 26 12.58 26.97 15.60
C HIS A 26 11.63 26.57 16.71
N THR A 27 10.40 27.00 16.48
CA THR A 27 9.14 26.65 17.10
C THR A 27 9.13 25.23 17.64
N GLY A 28 8.74 25.05 18.91
CA GLY A 28 8.56 23.75 19.57
C GLY A 28 7.50 22.81 18.96
N ILE A 29 6.98 23.17 17.78
CA ILE A 29 6.18 22.31 16.92
C ILE A 29 7.07 21.27 16.24
N ASP A 30 8.30 21.62 15.83
CA ASP A 30 9.20 20.68 15.14
C ASP A 30 9.74 19.58 16.06
N GLU A 31 10.05 19.88 17.33
CA GLU A 31 10.50 18.85 18.28
C GLU A 31 9.38 17.86 18.63
N ASN A 32 8.12 18.33 18.72
CA ASN A 32 6.96 17.47 18.91
C ASN A 32 6.63 16.65 17.65
N PHE A 33 6.84 17.22 16.46
CA PHE A 33 6.60 16.54 15.19
C PHE A 33 7.68 15.49 14.89
N GLU A 34 8.95 15.77 15.21
CA GLU A 34 10.04 14.77 15.13
C GLU A 34 9.81 13.62 16.12
N HIS A 35 9.40 13.90 17.38
CA HIS A 35 9.07 12.85 18.34
C HIS A 35 7.85 12.02 17.90
N PHE A 36 6.83 12.65 17.30
CA PHE A 36 5.66 11.97 16.75
C PHE A 36 6.00 11.11 15.51
N ILE A 37 6.90 11.59 14.63
CA ILE A 37 7.41 10.83 13.49
C ILE A 37 8.28 9.65 13.97
N GLU A 38 9.07 9.85 15.02
CA GLU A 38 9.91 8.79 15.61
C GLU A 38 9.04 7.74 16.32
N GLU A 39 8.00 8.15 17.06
CA GLU A 39 6.99 7.23 17.62
C GLU A 39 6.24 6.47 16.52
N LEU A 40 5.76 7.14 15.48
CA LEU A 40 5.12 6.50 14.33
C LEU A 40 6.07 5.54 13.62
N GLY A 41 7.36 5.89 13.49
CA GLY A 41 8.40 5.07 12.88
C GLY A 41 8.69 3.80 13.68
N VAL A 42 8.79 3.91 15.01
CA VAL A 42 8.99 2.76 15.92
C VAL A 42 7.75 1.87 15.96
N HIS A 43 6.54 2.46 15.99
CA HIS A 43 5.29 1.70 15.96
C HIS A 43 5.11 0.97 14.62
N HIS A 44 5.44 1.61 13.49
CA HIS A 44 5.47 0.95 12.18
C HIS A 44 6.49 -0.19 12.13
N LYS A 45 7.65 -0.03 12.77
CA LYS A 45 8.71 -1.04 12.78
C LYS A 45 8.30 -2.28 13.58
N HIS A 46 7.67 -2.09 14.74
CA HIS A 46 7.16 -3.21 15.56
C HIS A 46 5.94 -3.90 14.94
N ILE A 47 5.04 -3.14 14.30
CA ILE A 47 3.92 -3.71 13.54
C ILE A 47 4.43 -4.46 12.32
N ALA A 48 5.45 -3.93 11.62
CA ALA A 48 6.11 -4.60 10.51
C ALA A 48 6.80 -5.90 10.97
N GLU A 49 7.62 -5.87 12.04
CA GLU A 49 8.30 -7.07 12.57
C GLU A 49 7.32 -8.16 13.01
N LYS A 50 6.25 -7.81 13.75
CA LYS A 50 5.20 -8.78 14.12
C LYS A 50 4.46 -9.33 12.90
N HIS A 51 4.15 -8.48 11.91
CA HIS A 51 3.49 -8.92 10.68
C HIS A 51 4.40 -9.75 9.77
N HIS A 52 5.71 -9.51 9.78
CA HIS A 52 6.68 -10.35 9.07
C HIS A 52 6.75 -11.74 9.70
N ALA A 53 6.89 -11.82 11.04
CA ALA A 53 6.95 -13.10 11.76
C ALA A 53 5.67 -13.95 11.62
N THR A 54 4.48 -13.33 11.67
CA THR A 54 3.21 -14.08 11.45
C THR A 54 2.94 -14.39 9.97
N ARG A 55 3.43 -13.58 9.02
CA ARG A 55 3.30 -13.87 7.59
C ARG A 55 4.17 -15.03 7.16
N ASP A 56 5.37 -15.15 7.70
CA ASP A 56 6.26 -16.27 7.41
C ASP A 56 5.66 -17.58 7.92
N TRP A 57 4.94 -17.55 9.05
CA TRP A 57 4.22 -18.73 9.54
C TRP A 57 3.09 -19.17 8.59
N TRP A 58 2.25 -18.26 8.11
CA TRP A 58 1.12 -18.61 7.22
C TRP A 58 1.61 -19.24 5.91
N TYR A 59 2.59 -18.63 5.24
CA TYR A 59 3.11 -19.16 3.98
C TYR A 59 4.07 -20.33 4.20
N GLY A 60 4.73 -20.43 5.35
CA GLY A 60 5.52 -21.60 5.73
C GLY A 60 4.66 -22.84 6.02
N THR A 61 3.48 -22.65 6.61
CA THR A 61 2.58 -23.77 7.00
C THR A 61 1.77 -24.30 5.81
N PHE A 62 1.25 -23.41 4.96
CA PHE A 62 0.36 -23.80 3.86
C PHE A 62 1.03 -23.80 2.47
N GLY A 63 2.27 -23.31 2.36
CA GLY A 63 3.03 -23.30 1.11
C GLY A 63 2.27 -22.67 -0.05
N VAL A 64 2.21 -23.40 -1.17
CA VAL A 64 1.55 -23.00 -2.43
C VAL A 64 0.02 -22.91 -2.31
N VAL A 65 -0.57 -23.56 -1.30
CA VAL A 65 -2.02 -23.51 -1.02
C VAL A 65 -2.40 -22.26 -0.22
N GLY A 66 -1.45 -21.66 0.49
CA GLY A 66 -1.66 -20.45 1.30
C GLY A 66 -2.30 -19.27 0.54
N PRO A 67 -1.87 -18.94 -0.70
CA PRO A 67 -2.51 -17.94 -1.54
C PRO A 67 -3.98 -18.22 -1.87
N LEU A 68 -4.31 -19.49 -2.14
CA LEU A 68 -5.68 -19.91 -2.46
C LEU A 68 -6.58 -19.70 -1.24
N LEU A 69 -6.15 -20.14 -0.06
CA LEU A 69 -6.90 -19.92 1.19
C LEU A 69 -7.07 -18.43 1.48
N GLY A 70 -6.02 -17.63 1.29
CA GLY A 70 -6.11 -16.18 1.44
C GLY A 70 -7.12 -15.53 0.48
N ALA A 71 -7.21 -16.03 -0.76
CA ALA A 71 -8.18 -15.55 -1.74
C ALA A 71 -9.61 -15.97 -1.36
N SER A 72 -9.80 -17.20 -0.89
CA SER A 72 -11.09 -17.69 -0.39
C SER A 72 -11.59 -16.86 0.80
N ILE A 73 -10.73 -16.53 1.76
CA ILE A 73 -11.10 -15.65 2.89
C ILE A 73 -11.52 -14.27 2.39
N GLY A 74 -10.74 -13.67 1.49
CA GLY A 74 -11.09 -12.38 0.88
C GLY A 74 -12.44 -12.43 0.16
N MET A 75 -12.72 -13.53 -0.53
CA MET A 75 -14.01 -13.76 -1.20
C MET A 75 -15.18 -13.87 -0.22
N ILE A 76 -15.00 -14.59 0.88
CA ILE A 76 -16.01 -14.67 1.94
C ILE A 76 -16.30 -13.26 2.48
N CYS A 77 -15.27 -12.44 2.70
CA CYS A 77 -15.46 -11.05 3.14
C CYS A 77 -16.27 -10.23 2.12
N VAL A 78 -15.94 -10.31 0.82
CA VAL A 78 -16.69 -9.59 -0.23
C VAL A 78 -18.15 -10.08 -0.30
N ALA A 79 -18.38 -11.39 -0.20
CA ALA A 79 -19.73 -11.95 -0.20
C ALA A 79 -20.56 -11.47 1.00
N ILE A 80 -19.95 -11.40 2.20
CA ILE A 80 -20.59 -10.84 3.40
C ILE A 80 -20.95 -9.36 3.19
N VAL A 81 -20.04 -8.56 2.61
CA VAL A 81 -20.31 -7.15 2.32
C VAL A 81 -21.47 -7.01 1.32
N ALA A 82 -21.47 -7.80 0.24
CA ALA A 82 -22.55 -7.81 -0.73
C ALA A 82 -23.90 -8.20 -0.09
N PHE A 83 -23.89 -9.19 0.80
CA PHE A 83 -25.06 -9.60 1.57
C PHE A 83 -25.59 -8.48 2.47
N ILE A 84 -24.70 -7.81 3.22
CA ILE A 84 -25.07 -6.67 4.07
C ILE A 84 -25.66 -5.54 3.22
N LEU A 85 -25.06 -5.21 2.08
CA LEU A 85 -25.58 -4.17 1.17
C LEU A 85 -26.98 -4.52 0.66
N SER A 86 -27.25 -5.79 0.32
CA SER A 86 -28.59 -6.24 -0.06
C SER A 86 -29.62 -6.06 1.05
N MET A 87 -29.24 -6.32 2.31
CA MET A 87 -30.12 -6.06 3.46
C MET A 87 -30.37 -4.56 3.66
N VAL A 88 -29.33 -3.73 3.53
CA VAL A 88 -29.46 -2.26 3.64
C VAL A 88 -30.34 -1.72 2.51
N TYR A 89 -30.23 -2.25 1.29
CA TYR A 89 -31.11 -1.90 0.19
C TYR A 89 -32.57 -2.25 0.50
N ALA A 90 -32.84 -3.43 1.06
CA ALA A 90 -34.21 -3.84 1.42
C ALA A 90 -34.88 -2.88 2.42
N VAL A 91 -34.10 -2.21 3.27
CA VAL A 91 -34.60 -1.23 4.25
C VAL A 91 -34.69 0.18 3.65
N THR A 92 -33.68 0.61 2.89
CA THR A 92 -33.55 2.01 2.44
C THR A 92 -34.17 2.29 1.07
N GLY A 93 -34.31 1.28 0.22
CA GLY A 93 -34.79 1.41 -1.16
C GLY A 93 -33.87 2.24 -2.07
N THR A 94 -32.62 2.51 -1.68
CA THR A 94 -31.73 3.40 -2.44
C THR A 94 -31.18 2.71 -3.70
N PRO A 95 -31.37 3.27 -4.90
CA PRO A 95 -30.93 2.61 -6.14
C PRO A 95 -29.41 2.43 -6.21
N PHE A 96 -28.64 3.37 -5.65
CA PHE A 96 -27.19 3.27 -5.56
C PHE A 96 -26.72 2.01 -4.82
N ILE A 97 -27.33 1.69 -3.67
CA ILE A 97 -26.94 0.50 -2.88
C ILE A 97 -27.31 -0.78 -3.64
N SER A 98 -28.44 -0.79 -4.34
CA SER A 98 -28.83 -1.90 -5.21
C SER A 98 -27.80 -2.16 -6.31
N LEU A 99 -27.38 -1.10 -7.02
CA LEU A 99 -26.37 -1.19 -8.08
C LEU A 99 -25.02 -1.66 -7.53
N LEU A 100 -24.59 -1.14 -6.38
CA LEU A 100 -23.34 -1.55 -5.74
C LEU A 100 -23.38 -3.02 -5.30
N SER A 101 -24.49 -3.47 -4.72
CA SER A 101 -24.67 -4.89 -4.36
C SER A 101 -24.68 -5.80 -5.59
N ALA A 102 -25.42 -5.44 -6.63
CA ALA A 102 -25.45 -6.18 -7.88
C ALA A 102 -24.06 -6.26 -8.53
N PHE A 103 -23.31 -5.16 -8.52
CA PHE A 103 -21.94 -5.10 -8.99
C PHE A 103 -21.02 -6.08 -8.26
N LEU A 104 -21.06 -6.09 -6.92
CA LEU A 104 -20.23 -7.01 -6.14
C LEU A 104 -20.58 -8.46 -6.44
N ASN A 105 -21.87 -8.80 -6.52
CA ASN A 105 -22.33 -10.16 -6.81
C ASN A 105 -21.93 -10.64 -8.20
N ILE A 106 -22.14 -9.81 -9.23
CA ILE A 106 -21.77 -10.14 -10.63
C ILE A 106 -20.26 -10.30 -10.78
N ASN A 107 -19.47 -9.50 -10.05
CA ASN A 107 -18.02 -9.49 -10.17
C ASN A 107 -17.32 -10.38 -9.13
N LEU A 108 -18.03 -11.25 -8.40
CA LEU A 108 -17.42 -12.20 -7.46
C LEU A 108 -16.29 -13.02 -8.11
N PRO A 109 -16.43 -13.59 -9.32
CA PRO A 109 -15.32 -14.30 -9.98
C PRO A 109 -14.10 -13.40 -10.24
N VAL A 110 -14.33 -12.13 -10.59
CA VAL A 110 -13.26 -11.16 -10.84
C VAL A 110 -12.52 -10.83 -9.54
N PHE A 111 -13.24 -10.62 -8.43
CA PHE A 111 -12.63 -10.43 -7.11
C PHE A 111 -11.81 -11.64 -6.68
N LEU A 112 -12.29 -12.86 -6.93
CA LEU A 112 -11.55 -14.08 -6.65
C LEU A 112 -10.22 -14.08 -7.41
N LEU A 113 -10.26 -13.80 -8.72
CA LEU A 113 -9.06 -13.71 -9.55
C LEU A 113 -8.10 -12.62 -9.07
N VAL A 114 -8.61 -11.43 -8.74
CA VAL A 114 -7.80 -10.33 -8.20
C VAL A 114 -7.11 -10.73 -6.90
N PHE A 115 -7.85 -11.29 -5.94
CA PHE A 115 -7.27 -11.74 -4.68
C PHE A 115 -6.27 -12.89 -4.88
N LEU A 116 -6.57 -13.81 -5.78
CA LEU A 116 -5.69 -14.92 -6.12
C LEU A 116 -4.36 -14.40 -6.69
N VAL A 117 -4.41 -13.55 -7.72
CA VAL A 117 -3.23 -12.94 -8.34
C VAL A 117 -2.43 -12.15 -7.30
N LEU A 118 -3.07 -11.28 -6.51
CA LEU A 118 -2.38 -10.49 -5.49
C LEU A 118 -1.72 -11.36 -4.41
N ASN A 119 -2.37 -12.45 -4.00
CA ASN A 119 -1.83 -13.38 -3.01
C ASN A 119 -0.69 -14.23 -3.58
N TYR A 120 -0.76 -14.67 -4.83
CA TYR A 120 0.34 -15.38 -5.49
C TYR A 120 1.54 -14.46 -5.73
N LEU A 121 1.33 -13.23 -6.23
CA LEU A 121 2.40 -12.24 -6.38
C LEU A 121 3.07 -11.96 -5.02
N LYS A 122 2.27 -11.89 -3.95
CA LYS A 122 2.77 -11.74 -2.58
C LYS A 122 3.53 -12.98 -2.10
N HIS A 123 3.08 -14.18 -2.42
CA HIS A 123 3.78 -15.42 -2.06
C HIS A 123 5.13 -15.53 -2.78
N ILE A 124 5.17 -15.30 -4.10
CA ILE A 124 6.41 -15.28 -4.88
C ILE A 124 7.39 -14.23 -4.31
N TYR A 125 6.85 -13.05 -3.96
CA TYR A 125 7.61 -11.97 -3.33
C TYR A 125 8.27 -12.40 -2.00
N LEU A 126 7.63 -13.26 -1.20
CA LEU A 126 8.18 -13.74 0.07
C LEU A 126 9.12 -14.94 -0.11
N SER A 127 8.79 -15.85 -1.04
CA SER A 127 9.55 -17.08 -1.24
C SER A 127 10.85 -16.89 -2.04
N HIS A 128 10.94 -15.86 -2.89
CA HIS A 128 12.09 -15.66 -3.78
C HIS A 128 12.61 -14.22 -3.74
N GLU A 129 13.64 -13.96 -2.92
CA GLU A 129 14.28 -12.64 -2.84
C GLU A 129 14.79 -12.12 -4.19
N ARG A 130 15.26 -13.01 -5.08
CA ARG A 130 15.75 -12.62 -6.42
C ARG A 130 14.62 -12.09 -7.33
N LEU A 131 13.39 -12.58 -7.16
CA LEU A 131 12.24 -12.17 -7.96
C LEU A 131 11.56 -10.92 -7.41
N TYR A 132 11.93 -10.48 -6.20
CA TYR A 132 11.40 -9.29 -5.53
C TYR A 132 11.34 -8.07 -6.46
N TYR A 133 12.46 -7.75 -7.13
CA TYR A 133 12.58 -6.55 -7.94
C TYR A 133 11.74 -6.61 -9.23
N ILE A 134 11.43 -7.82 -9.71
CA ILE A 134 10.66 -8.03 -10.94
C ILE A 134 9.15 -8.01 -10.63
N VAL A 135 8.76 -8.66 -9.53
CA VAL A 135 7.35 -8.87 -9.18
C VAL A 135 6.73 -7.65 -8.50
N LYS A 136 7.53 -6.87 -7.75
CA LYS A 136 7.04 -5.71 -7.00
C LYS A 136 6.37 -4.66 -7.91
N PRO A 137 6.97 -4.21 -9.03
CA PRO A 137 6.31 -3.29 -9.96
C PRO A 137 4.99 -3.82 -10.50
N ILE A 138 4.94 -5.10 -10.88
CA ILE A 138 3.73 -5.77 -11.40
C ILE A 138 2.60 -5.72 -10.38
N LYS A 139 2.90 -6.10 -9.12
CA LYS A 139 1.92 -6.07 -8.03
C LYS A 139 1.36 -4.68 -7.79
N VAL A 140 2.21 -3.65 -7.80
CA VAL A 140 1.79 -2.26 -7.59
C VAL A 140 0.94 -1.77 -8.76
N ALA A 141 1.38 -1.97 -10.00
CA ALA A 141 0.63 -1.59 -11.19
C ALA A 141 -0.74 -2.28 -11.27
N PHE A 142 -0.78 -3.58 -10.96
CA PHE A 142 -2.02 -4.35 -10.90
C PHE A 142 -2.97 -3.82 -9.82
N GLY A 143 -2.47 -3.55 -8.60
CA GLY A 143 -3.27 -2.97 -7.53
C GLY A 143 -3.84 -1.60 -7.88
N ILE A 144 -3.06 -0.75 -8.55
CA ILE A 144 -3.51 0.57 -9.02
C ILE A 144 -4.59 0.41 -10.10
N ALA A 145 -4.38 -0.47 -11.09
CA ALA A 145 -5.37 -0.71 -12.14
C ALA A 145 -6.71 -1.20 -11.57
N VAL A 146 -6.69 -2.11 -10.59
CA VAL A 146 -7.88 -2.55 -9.87
C VAL A 146 -8.54 -1.40 -9.11
N ALA A 147 -7.77 -0.53 -8.46
CA ALA A 147 -8.32 0.62 -7.75
C ALA A 147 -9.02 1.62 -8.70
N PHE A 148 -8.43 1.91 -9.87
CA PHE A 148 -9.06 2.75 -10.89
C PHE A 148 -10.30 2.08 -11.50
N TRP A 149 -10.28 0.77 -11.69
CA TRP A 149 -11.45 0.02 -12.15
C TRP A 149 -12.61 0.12 -11.16
N LEU A 150 -12.36 -0.04 -9.85
CA LEU A 150 -13.35 0.15 -8.80
C LEU A 150 -13.86 1.59 -8.76
N LEU A 151 -12.96 2.58 -8.83
CA LEU A 151 -13.31 3.99 -8.85
C LEU A 151 -14.22 4.32 -10.04
N ALA A 152 -13.93 3.79 -11.23
CA ALA A 152 -14.76 3.98 -12.41
C ALA A 152 -16.18 3.46 -12.18
N TRP A 153 -16.35 2.26 -11.62
CA TRP A 153 -17.69 1.74 -11.30
C TRP A 153 -18.43 2.60 -10.27
N VAL A 154 -17.75 3.06 -9.22
CA VAL A 154 -18.35 3.97 -8.24
C VAL A 154 -18.82 5.28 -8.91
N MET A 155 -17.99 5.86 -9.78
CA MET A 155 -18.35 7.06 -10.55
C MET A 155 -19.51 6.79 -11.51
N GLN A 156 -19.57 5.60 -12.12
CA GLN A 156 -20.68 5.20 -12.99
C GLN A 156 -22.00 5.15 -12.21
N PHE A 157 -22.01 4.52 -11.03
CA PHE A 157 -23.20 4.43 -10.19
C PHE A 157 -23.63 5.80 -9.66
N ALA A 158 -22.68 6.61 -9.20
CA ALA A 158 -22.94 7.97 -8.77
C ALA A 158 -23.49 8.83 -9.92
N GLY A 159 -22.92 8.70 -11.13
CA GLY A 159 -23.38 9.40 -12.32
C GLY A 159 -24.79 9.02 -12.74
N MET A 160 -25.13 7.72 -12.74
CA MET A 160 -26.49 7.26 -13.03
C MET A 160 -27.50 7.74 -12.00
N GLN A 161 -27.15 7.75 -10.71
CA GLN A 161 -28.02 8.25 -9.64
C GLN A 161 -28.23 9.76 -9.70
N ALA A 162 -27.18 10.52 -10.04
CA ALA A 162 -27.23 11.98 -10.13
C ALA A 162 -27.73 12.49 -11.48
N GLY A 163 -27.91 11.61 -12.49
CA GLY A 163 -28.17 12.03 -13.87
C GLY A 163 -27.01 12.82 -14.50
N SER A 164 -25.78 12.65 -14.00
CA SER A 164 -24.61 13.41 -14.46
C SER A 164 -23.89 12.68 -15.58
N ILE A 165 -24.06 13.18 -16.81
CA ILE A 165 -23.38 12.69 -18.01
C ILE A 165 -21.85 12.84 -17.88
N GLN A 166 -21.37 13.86 -17.17
CA GLN A 166 -19.95 14.11 -16.97
C GLN A 166 -19.32 13.00 -16.11
N LEU A 167 -19.97 12.60 -15.01
CA LEU A 167 -19.49 11.50 -14.16
C LEU A 167 -19.45 10.17 -14.90
N MET A 168 -20.49 9.87 -15.69
CA MET A 168 -20.54 8.66 -16.51
C MET A 168 -19.47 8.68 -17.61
N SER A 169 -19.30 9.80 -18.30
CA SER A 169 -18.23 9.97 -19.31
C SER A 169 -16.83 9.82 -18.71
N ALA A 170 -16.61 10.39 -17.52
CA ALA A 170 -15.35 10.24 -16.80
C ALA A 170 -15.08 8.79 -16.40
N SER A 171 -16.11 8.07 -15.94
CA SER A 171 -16.03 6.63 -15.67
C SER A 171 -15.61 5.84 -16.92
N LEU A 172 -16.29 6.06 -18.04
CA LEU A 172 -15.96 5.40 -19.32
C LEU A 172 -14.54 5.72 -19.78
N ALA A 173 -14.08 6.95 -19.62
CA ALA A 173 -12.72 7.34 -19.96
C ALA A 173 -11.68 6.61 -19.09
N ILE A 174 -11.94 6.45 -17.79
CA ILE A 174 -11.08 5.66 -16.89
C ILE A 174 -11.09 4.20 -17.34
N MET A 175 -12.25 3.60 -17.59
CA MET A 175 -12.37 2.20 -18.03
C MET A 175 -11.63 1.95 -19.35
N GLY A 176 -11.81 2.81 -20.35
CA GLY A 176 -11.12 2.73 -21.63
C GLY A 176 -9.60 2.92 -21.53
N SER A 177 -9.13 3.57 -20.46
CA SER A 177 -7.71 3.84 -20.22
C SER A 177 -7.05 2.85 -19.25
N LEU A 178 -7.75 1.85 -18.72
CA LEU A 178 -7.22 0.94 -17.70
C LEU A 178 -5.91 0.25 -18.12
N THR A 179 -5.83 -0.19 -19.37
CA THR A 179 -4.61 -0.80 -19.93
C THR A 179 -3.44 0.18 -19.93
N ASN A 180 -3.69 1.44 -20.33
CA ASN A 180 -2.66 2.48 -20.35
C ASN A 180 -2.22 2.86 -18.93
N ILE A 181 -3.16 2.94 -17.98
CA ILE A 181 -2.88 3.17 -16.57
C ILE A 181 -1.99 2.04 -16.03
N PHE A 182 -2.35 0.78 -16.29
CA PHE A 182 -1.56 -0.37 -15.87
C PHE A 182 -0.13 -0.31 -16.41
N PHE A 183 0.06 -0.15 -17.72
CA PHE A 183 1.40 -0.10 -18.31
C PHE A 183 2.19 1.14 -17.89
N GLY A 184 1.53 2.30 -17.75
CA GLY A 184 2.17 3.53 -17.27
C GLY A 184 2.77 3.34 -15.87
N PHE A 185 1.98 2.81 -14.92
CA PHE A 185 2.47 2.52 -13.57
C PHE A 185 3.47 1.35 -13.54
N LEU A 186 3.36 0.38 -14.45
CA LEU A 186 4.31 -0.71 -14.57
C LEU A 186 5.70 -0.18 -14.98
N VAL A 187 5.76 0.65 -16.01
CA VAL A 187 7.01 1.27 -16.49
C VAL A 187 7.62 2.14 -15.41
N LEU A 188 6.83 3.00 -14.76
CA LEU A 188 7.30 3.82 -13.63
C LEU A 188 7.84 2.94 -12.49
N GLY A 189 7.13 1.86 -12.15
CA GLY A 189 7.55 0.90 -11.13
C GLY A 189 8.90 0.24 -11.47
N TYR A 190 9.11 -0.12 -12.73
CA TYR A 190 10.39 -0.68 -13.18
C TYR A 190 11.52 0.35 -13.19
N ILE A 191 11.27 1.59 -13.59
CA ILE A 191 12.27 2.67 -13.51
C ILE A 191 12.73 2.84 -12.06
N VAL A 192 11.80 2.92 -11.11
CA VAL A 192 12.13 3.02 -9.67
C VAL A 192 12.90 1.79 -9.18
N ALA A 193 12.51 0.58 -9.62
CA ALA A 193 13.20 -0.66 -9.25
C ALA A 193 14.64 -0.70 -9.79
N LEU A 194 14.88 -0.25 -11.03
CA LEU A 194 16.19 -0.18 -11.65
C LEU A 194 17.10 0.83 -10.94
N VAL A 195 16.62 2.05 -10.70
CA VAL A 195 17.37 3.09 -9.97
C VAL A 195 17.77 2.60 -8.57
N LYS A 196 16.86 1.92 -7.88
CA LYS A 196 17.17 1.33 -6.57
C LYS A 196 18.24 0.24 -6.67
N ARG A 197 18.14 -0.65 -7.66
CA ARG A 197 19.09 -1.73 -7.88
C ARG A 197 20.50 -1.22 -8.16
N GLU A 198 20.64 -0.18 -8.99
CA GLU A 198 21.95 0.43 -9.27
C GLU A 198 22.57 1.03 -8.01
N ARG A 199 21.79 1.77 -7.22
CA ARG A 199 22.25 2.34 -5.95
C ARG A 199 22.74 1.26 -4.98
N ASP A 200 22.01 0.16 -4.87
CA ASP A 200 22.38 -0.98 -4.00
C ASP A 200 23.69 -1.65 -4.48
N LEU A 201 23.93 -1.70 -5.80
CA LEU A 201 25.16 -2.26 -6.37
C LEU A 201 26.38 -1.34 -6.19
N TYR A 202 26.24 -0.03 -6.37
CA TYR A 202 27.35 0.92 -6.17
C TYR A 202 27.68 1.12 -4.69
N GLY A 203 26.67 1.13 -3.81
CA GLY A 203 26.87 1.22 -2.36
C GLY A 203 27.66 0.04 -1.77
N LYS A 204 27.54 -1.15 -2.37
CA LYS A 204 28.31 -2.35 -1.96
C LYS A 204 29.75 -2.40 -2.48
N ARG A 205 30.12 -1.58 -3.48
CA ARG A 205 31.50 -1.52 -4.01
C ARG A 205 32.37 -0.45 -3.34
N ALA A 206 31.76 0.44 -2.55
CA ALA A 206 32.45 1.55 -1.88
C ALA A 206 32.94 1.20 -0.45
N PHE A 207 32.76 -0.05 -0.01
CA PHE A 207 33.20 -0.62 1.27
C PHE A 207 33.83 -1.98 1.03
#